data_AF-A0A402CW18-F1
#
_entry.id   AF-A0A402CW18-F1
#
_cell.length_a   1.000
_cell.length_b   1.000
_cell.length_c   1.000
_cell.angle_alpha   90.00
_cell.angle_beta   90.00
_cell.angle_gamma   90.00
#
_symmetry.space_group_name_H-M   'P 1'
#
loop_
_entity.id
_entity.type
_entity.pdbx_description
1 polymer ?
#
loop_
_entity_poly.entity_id
_entity_poly.type
_entity_poly.pdbx_seq_one_letter_code
_entity_poly.pdbx_strand_id
1 'polypeptide(L)'
;MDTIEFKLVKDSEIYADKAPSPAVAIFVNGRSLIDLAREIELPFAEAEGRTTDAGNYAWLRLNWLHGPWEHFHGTAESEFYYRAKTNLLECGDCGVSGCWPLLARIEVKKTIVVWKKFEQPYRRKKYASSRVKHWNYDIFGPFRFDREQYETALKAMIGEASKTVTPPFASA
;
A
#
# COMPACT_ATOMS: atom_id res chain seq x y z
N MET A 1 0.42 -17.07 -12.39
CA MET A 1 -0.23 -15.99 -11.61
C MET A 1 0.83 -15.39 -10.71
N ASP A 2 0.67 -14.12 -10.35
CA ASP A 2 1.52 -13.51 -9.34
C ASP A 2 1.20 -14.10 -7.97
N THR A 3 2.18 -14.10 -7.06
CA THR A 3 1.99 -14.45 -5.65
C THR A 3 2.01 -13.21 -4.78
N ILE A 4 1.20 -13.21 -3.72
CA ILE A 4 1.21 -12.14 -2.72
C ILE A 4 1.54 -12.67 -1.32
N GLU A 5 2.32 -11.90 -0.56
CA GLU A 5 2.53 -12.12 0.86
C GLU A 5 2.26 -10.82 1.63
N PHE A 6 1.57 -10.95 2.76
CA PHE A 6 1.40 -9.89 3.75
C PHE A 6 2.15 -10.31 5.02
N LYS A 7 3.05 -9.46 5.51
CA LYS A 7 3.83 -9.72 6.73
C LYS A 7 3.65 -8.58 7.70
N LEU A 8 3.46 -8.91 8.97
CA LEU A 8 3.53 -7.90 10.02
C LEU A 8 4.98 -7.57 10.29
N VAL A 9 5.28 -6.28 10.25
CA VAL A 9 6.59 -5.75 10.63
C VAL A 9 6.39 -4.79 11.80
N LYS A 10 7.44 -4.65 12.62
CA LYS A 10 7.45 -3.65 13.67
C LYS A 10 7.27 -2.26 13.07
N ASP A 11 6.61 -1.40 13.82
CA ASP A 11 6.39 -0.02 13.42
C ASP A 11 7.73 0.64 13.08
N SER A 12 7.78 1.40 12.01
CA SER A 12 9.00 2.13 11.64
C SER A 12 9.21 3.31 12.58
N GLU A 13 10.47 3.69 12.83
CA GLU A 13 10.83 4.84 13.68
C GLU A 13 10.21 6.17 13.23
N ILE A 14 9.76 6.24 11.97
CA ILE A 14 9.00 7.33 11.33
C ILE A 14 7.75 7.71 12.16
N TYR A 15 7.31 6.84 13.06
CA TYR A 15 6.09 6.97 13.85
C TYR A 15 6.29 7.04 15.37
N ALA A 16 7.50 7.36 15.83
CA ALA A 16 7.86 7.32 17.25
C ALA A 16 6.96 8.17 18.18
N ASP A 17 6.21 9.14 17.65
CA ASP A 17 5.26 9.98 18.39
C ASP A 17 3.85 9.37 18.51
N LYS A 18 3.59 8.21 17.91
CA LYS A 18 2.28 7.53 17.91
C LYS A 18 2.31 6.24 18.72
N ALA A 19 1.11 5.80 19.12
CA ALA A 19 0.95 4.49 19.74
C ALA A 19 1.49 3.40 18.79
N PRO A 20 2.37 2.51 19.26
CA PRO A 20 3.02 1.52 18.42
C PRO A 20 1.96 0.58 17.81
N SER A 21 2.01 0.42 16.49
CA SER A 21 1.15 -0.53 15.78
C SER A 21 1.97 -1.26 14.72
N PRO A 22 1.82 -2.59 14.57
CA PRO A 22 2.45 -3.30 13.47
C PRO A 22 1.99 -2.72 12.13
N ALA A 23 2.92 -2.68 11.18
CA ALA A 23 2.64 -2.28 9.80
C ALA A 23 2.61 -3.51 8.89
N VAL A 24 1.92 -3.39 7.75
CA VAL A 24 1.72 -4.47 6.79
C VAL A 24 2.73 -4.33 5.65
N ALA A 25 3.80 -5.12 5.70
CA ALA A 25 4.72 -5.25 4.58
C ALA A 25 4.11 -6.13 3.49
N ILE A 26 4.17 -5.67 2.24
CA ILE A 26 3.54 -6.31 1.08
C ILE A 26 4.62 -6.76 0.12
N PHE A 27 4.59 -8.04 -0.23
CA PHE A 27 5.50 -8.62 -1.23
C PHE A 27 4.70 -9.19 -2.40
N VAL A 28 5.15 -8.91 -3.61
CA VAL A 28 4.62 -9.47 -4.86
C VAL A 28 5.72 -10.26 -5.52
N ASN A 29 5.46 -11.55 -5.80
CA ASN A 29 6.46 -12.47 -6.35
C ASN A 29 7.76 -12.50 -5.50
N GLY A 30 7.64 -12.42 -4.18
CA GLY A 30 8.76 -12.37 -3.23
C GLY A 30 9.53 -11.04 -3.17
N ARG A 31 9.11 -10.01 -3.93
CA ARG A 31 9.75 -8.69 -3.96
C ARG A 31 8.91 -7.66 -3.20
N SER A 32 9.58 -6.77 -2.46
CA SER A 32 8.94 -5.65 -1.76
C SER A 32 8.16 -4.77 -2.73
N LEU A 33 6.90 -4.44 -2.39
CA LEU A 33 6.10 -3.51 -3.19
C LEU A 33 6.74 -2.11 -3.26
N ILE A 34 7.45 -1.68 -2.21
CA ILE A 34 8.20 -0.41 -2.19
C ILE A 34 9.33 -0.44 -3.22
N ASP A 35 10.10 -1.53 -3.28
CA ASP A 35 11.21 -1.67 -4.24
C ASP A 35 10.69 -1.70 -5.67
N LEU A 36 9.61 -2.45 -5.90
CA LEU A 36 8.95 -2.51 -7.20
C LEU A 36 8.44 -1.11 -7.61
N ALA A 37 7.83 -0.35 -6.70
CA ALA A 37 7.37 1.01 -6.98
C ALA A 37 8.55 1.94 -7.30
N ARG A 38 9.64 1.86 -6.51
CA ARG A 38 10.86 2.63 -6.73
C ARG A 38 11.43 2.43 -8.12
N GLU A 39 11.49 1.21 -8.62
CA GLU A 39 12.00 0.90 -9.97
C GLU A 39 11.22 1.63 -11.07
N ILE A 40 9.90 1.73 -10.92
CA ILE A 40 9.04 2.45 -11.87
C ILE A 40 9.17 3.96 -11.71
N GLU A 41 9.30 4.44 -10.48
CA GLU A 41 9.29 5.87 -10.15
C GLU A 41 10.63 6.56 -10.41
N LEU A 42 11.74 5.83 -10.26
CA LEU A 42 13.09 6.39 -10.29
C LEU A 42 13.40 7.17 -11.57
N PRO A 43 13.10 6.69 -12.79
CA PRO A 43 13.36 7.46 -14.01
C PRO A 43 12.63 8.81 -14.05
N PHE A 44 11.41 8.86 -13.50
CA PHE A 44 10.64 10.11 -13.42
C PHE A 44 11.21 11.04 -12.36
N ALA A 45 11.55 10.49 -11.19
CA ALA A 45 12.16 11.22 -10.10
C ALA A 45 13.53 11.81 -10.48
N GLU A 46 14.35 11.07 -11.23
CA GLU A 46 15.61 11.55 -11.81
C GLU A 46 15.40 12.71 -12.77
N ALA A 47 14.43 12.60 -13.67
CA ALA A 47 14.09 13.67 -14.62
C ALA A 47 13.55 14.94 -13.92
N GLU A 48 13.00 14.81 -12.71
CA GLU A 48 12.59 15.92 -11.84
C GLU A 48 13.71 16.44 -10.92
N GLY A 49 14.86 15.77 -10.85
CA GLY A 49 15.93 16.08 -9.89
C GLY A 49 15.55 15.77 -8.43
N ARG A 50 14.62 14.84 -8.21
CA ARG A 50 14.05 14.45 -6.91
C ARG A 50 14.14 12.95 -6.67
N THR A 51 15.33 12.35 -6.84
CA THR A 51 15.54 10.90 -6.73
C THR A 51 15.12 10.29 -5.40
N THR A 52 15.09 11.09 -4.34
CA THR A 52 14.60 10.70 -3.02
C THR A 52 13.10 10.43 -2.99
N ASP A 53 12.30 10.99 -3.90
CA ASP A 53 10.85 10.78 -3.93
C ASP A 53 10.48 9.36 -4.38
N ALA A 54 11.32 8.72 -5.21
CA ALA A 54 11.06 7.40 -5.77
C ALA A 54 11.14 6.32 -4.69
N GLY A 55 10.03 5.60 -4.48
CA GLY A 55 9.94 4.60 -3.43
C GLY A 55 9.96 5.17 -2.02
N ASN A 56 9.73 6.49 -1.84
CA ASN A 56 9.68 7.10 -0.51
C ASN A 56 8.36 6.77 0.19
N TYR A 57 8.22 5.50 0.55
CA TYR A 57 7.01 4.94 1.10
C TYR A 57 7.28 4.25 2.43
N ALA A 58 6.25 4.23 3.27
CA ALA A 58 6.15 3.40 4.46
C ALA A 58 5.03 2.36 4.28
N TRP A 59 5.08 1.33 5.12
CA TRP A 59 4.03 0.30 5.19
C TRP A 59 2.78 0.84 5.89
N LEU A 60 1.60 0.31 5.53
CA LEU A 60 0.32 0.67 6.14
C LEU A 60 0.22 0.17 7.57
N ARG A 61 -0.13 1.03 8.52
CA ARG A 61 -0.35 0.62 9.90
C ARG A 61 -1.72 -0.03 10.11
N LEU A 62 -1.74 -1.12 10.88
CA LEU A 62 -2.96 -1.88 11.10
C LEU A 62 -4.03 -1.12 11.88
N ASN A 63 -3.64 -0.32 12.87
CA ASN A 63 -4.58 0.49 13.67
C ASN A 63 -5.32 1.56 12.85
N TRP A 64 -4.88 1.83 11.64
CA TRP A 64 -5.49 2.79 10.72
C TRP A 64 -6.36 2.11 9.66
N LEU A 65 -6.21 0.80 9.45
CA LEU A 65 -7.09 0.08 8.55
C LEU A 65 -8.44 -0.15 9.22
N HIS A 66 -9.49 0.46 8.65
CA HIS A 66 -10.88 0.15 8.97
C HIS A 66 -11.27 -1.22 8.37
N GLY A 67 -10.72 -2.29 8.96
CA GLY A 67 -10.87 -3.66 8.47
C GLY A 67 -9.83 -4.03 7.40
N PRO A 68 -8.76 -4.76 7.75
CA PRO A 68 -7.76 -5.17 6.77
C PRO A 68 -8.35 -6.05 5.66
N TRP A 69 -9.39 -6.83 5.97
CA TRP A 69 -10.09 -7.65 4.99
C TRP A 69 -10.75 -6.78 3.92
N GLU A 70 -11.59 -5.83 4.31
CA GLU A 70 -12.31 -4.92 3.44
C GLU A 70 -11.36 -4.01 2.65
N HIS A 71 -10.30 -3.53 3.31
CA HIS A 71 -9.28 -2.68 2.70
C HIS A 71 -8.60 -3.39 1.52
N PHE A 72 -8.06 -4.59 1.77
CA PHE A 72 -7.39 -5.38 0.73
C PHE A 72 -8.37 -6.09 -0.22
N HIS A 73 -9.69 -5.98 -0.03
CA HIS A 73 -10.68 -6.32 -1.06
C HIS A 73 -11.13 -5.10 -1.89
N GLY A 74 -10.66 -3.90 -1.55
CA GLY A 74 -11.06 -2.66 -2.20
C GLY A 74 -12.48 -2.21 -1.90
N THR A 75 -13.05 -2.67 -0.78
CA THR A 75 -14.42 -2.39 -0.34
C THR A 75 -14.50 -1.53 0.92
N ALA A 76 -13.36 -1.15 1.52
CA ALA A 76 -13.36 -0.23 2.64
C ALA A 76 -13.84 1.17 2.21
N GLU A 77 -14.92 1.66 2.85
CA GLU A 77 -15.36 3.05 2.75
C GLU A 77 -14.63 3.86 3.83
N SER A 78 -13.47 4.41 3.50
CA SER A 78 -12.62 5.13 4.46
C SER A 78 -11.79 6.22 3.79
N GLU A 79 -11.04 6.99 4.58
CA GLU A 79 -10.08 7.99 4.07
C GLU A 79 -9.00 7.39 3.15
N PHE A 80 -8.85 6.05 3.20
CA PHE A 80 -7.95 5.27 2.36
C PHE A 80 -8.53 4.95 0.98
N TYR A 81 -9.79 5.32 0.73
CA TYR A 81 -10.47 5.15 -0.54
C TYR A 81 -10.51 6.47 -1.32
N TYR A 82 -9.55 6.64 -2.24
CA TYR A 82 -9.44 7.85 -3.05
C TYR A 82 -9.79 7.58 -4.51
N ARG A 83 -10.89 8.16 -4.99
CA ARG A 83 -11.34 8.07 -6.40
C ARG A 83 -11.42 6.63 -6.93
N ALA A 84 -12.05 5.75 -6.15
CA ALA A 84 -12.19 4.32 -6.47
C ALA A 84 -10.86 3.55 -6.58
N LYS A 85 -9.93 3.88 -5.69
CA LYS A 85 -8.66 3.19 -5.45
C LYS A 85 -8.38 3.09 -3.96
N THR A 86 -7.74 2.01 -3.58
CA THR A 86 -7.28 1.69 -2.24
C THR A 86 -5.85 2.16 -2.06
N ASN A 87 -5.53 2.70 -0.88
CA ASN A 87 -4.16 2.97 -0.50
C ASN A 87 -3.38 1.68 -0.21
N LEU A 88 -2.21 1.50 -0.80
CA LEU A 88 -1.35 0.33 -0.58
C LEU A 88 -0.09 0.65 0.21
N LEU A 89 0.38 1.90 0.20
CA LEU A 89 1.58 2.37 0.90
C LEU A 89 1.37 3.80 1.40
N GLU A 90 2.06 4.18 2.47
CA GLU A 90 1.98 5.51 3.08
C GLU A 90 3.26 6.33 2.82
N CYS A 91 3.29 7.58 3.28
CA CYS A 91 4.46 8.44 3.09
C CYS A 91 5.69 7.92 3.84
N GLY A 92 6.85 7.82 3.19
CA GLY A 92 8.09 7.40 3.85
C GLY A 92 8.60 8.38 4.91
N ASP A 93 8.22 9.67 4.84
CA ASP A 93 8.76 10.70 5.73
C ASP A 93 7.91 10.95 6.99
N CYS A 94 6.59 10.94 6.83
CA CYS A 94 5.65 11.22 7.93
C CYS A 94 4.63 10.10 8.15
N GLY A 95 4.58 9.18 7.18
CA GLY A 95 3.66 8.05 7.19
C GLY A 95 2.18 8.40 7.22
N VAL A 96 1.79 9.64 6.93
CA VAL A 96 0.37 10.01 6.79
C VAL A 96 -0.17 9.47 5.46
N SER A 97 -1.29 8.74 5.52
CA SER A 97 -1.93 8.04 4.41
C SER A 97 -2.36 8.94 3.25
N GLY A 98 -2.61 10.23 3.52
CA GLY A 98 -2.92 11.23 2.51
C GLY A 98 -1.71 11.99 1.97
N CYS A 99 -0.55 11.93 2.61
CA CYS A 99 0.59 12.80 2.28
C CYS A 99 1.33 12.34 1.00
N TRP A 100 1.66 11.06 0.92
CA TRP A 100 2.38 10.48 -0.22
C TRP A 100 1.98 9.02 -0.45
N PRO A 101 0.71 8.73 -0.82
CA PRO A 101 0.25 7.36 -0.96
C PRO A 101 0.60 6.75 -2.32
N LEU A 102 0.76 5.42 -2.33
CA LEU A 102 0.65 4.63 -3.56
C LEU A 102 -0.74 4.00 -3.62
N LEU A 103 -1.54 4.41 -4.59
CA LEU A 103 -2.92 3.95 -4.75
C LEU A 103 -3.03 2.89 -5.83
N ALA A 104 -3.92 1.91 -5.67
CA ALA A 104 -4.30 0.97 -6.73
C ALA A 104 -5.80 0.67 -6.71
N ARG A 105 -6.37 0.34 -7.87
CA ARG A 105 -7.69 -0.29 -7.92
C ARG A 105 -7.54 -1.78 -7.67
N ILE A 106 -8.27 -2.28 -6.66
CA ILE A 106 -8.41 -3.71 -6.39
C ILE A 106 -9.73 -4.17 -6.98
N GLU A 107 -9.69 -5.24 -7.79
CA GLU A 107 -10.88 -5.92 -8.29
C GLU A 107 -10.84 -7.38 -7.88
N VAL A 108 -11.81 -7.77 -7.04
CA VAL A 108 -11.99 -9.15 -6.61
C VAL A 108 -13.04 -9.81 -7.48
N LYS A 109 -12.66 -10.89 -8.17
CA LYS A 109 -13.55 -11.72 -8.99
C LYS A 109 -13.73 -13.09 -8.35
N LYS A 110 -14.43 -14.01 -9.03
CA LYS A 110 -14.70 -15.35 -8.50
C LYS A 110 -13.42 -16.13 -8.13
N THR A 111 -12.38 -16.06 -8.96
CA THR A 111 -11.16 -16.87 -8.80
C THR A 111 -9.85 -16.05 -8.83
N ILE A 112 -9.94 -14.74 -9.04
CA ILE A 112 -8.77 -13.88 -9.21
C ILE A 112 -8.96 -12.55 -8.50
N VAL A 113 -7.89 -12.04 -7.90
CA VAL A 113 -7.78 -10.66 -7.41
C VAL A 113 -6.82 -9.92 -8.33
N VAL A 114 -7.23 -8.73 -8.78
CA VAL A 114 -6.44 -7.92 -9.72
C VAL A 114 -6.13 -6.57 -9.08
N TRP A 115 -4.84 -6.24 -8.97
CA TRP A 115 -4.39 -4.90 -8.60
C TRP A 115 -3.95 -4.17 -9.86
N LYS A 116 -4.54 -3.00 -10.12
CA LYS A 116 -4.31 -2.27 -11.38
C LYS A 116 -4.50 -0.78 -11.24
N LYS A 117 -4.16 -0.04 -12.31
CA LYS A 117 -4.29 1.43 -12.36
C LYS A 117 -3.58 2.09 -11.18
N PHE A 118 -2.35 1.67 -10.92
CA PHE A 118 -1.51 2.26 -9.88
C PHE A 118 -1.32 3.76 -10.13
N GLU A 119 -1.17 4.53 -9.06
CA GLU A 119 -1.05 5.98 -9.16
C GLU A 119 -0.50 6.60 -7.88
N GLN A 120 0.41 7.56 -8.06
CA GLN A 120 0.74 8.56 -7.06
C GLN A 120 -0.10 9.83 -7.34
N PRO A 121 -1.04 10.22 -6.46
CA PRO A 121 -2.05 11.24 -6.76
C PRO A 121 -1.52 12.66 -6.93
N TYR A 122 -0.34 12.97 -6.39
CA TYR A 122 0.36 14.26 -6.49
C TYR A 122 1.30 14.36 -7.70
N ARG A 123 1.51 13.27 -8.44
CA ARG A 123 2.31 13.25 -9.68
C ARG A 123 1.47 13.01 -10.95
N ARG A 124 0.18 13.35 -10.88
CA ARG A 124 -0.76 13.32 -12.02
C ARG A 124 -0.49 14.48 -12.98
N LYS A 125 -0.96 14.33 -14.23
CA LYS A 125 -0.84 15.35 -15.30
C LYS A 125 -1.28 16.77 -14.91
N LYS A 126 -2.26 16.90 -14.01
CA LYS A 126 -2.77 18.21 -13.54
C LYS A 126 -1.81 18.95 -12.60
N TYR A 127 -0.82 18.28 -12.02
CA TYR A 127 0.16 18.85 -11.06
C TYR A 127 1.61 18.70 -11.54
N ALA A 128 1.80 18.10 -12.71
CA ALA A 128 3.09 17.92 -13.33
C ALA A 128 3.64 19.28 -13.80
N SER A 129 4.76 19.70 -13.22
CA SER A 129 5.51 20.84 -13.71
C SER A 129 6.11 20.50 -15.09
N SER A 130 6.10 21.48 -15.98
CA SER A 130 6.15 21.40 -17.45
C SER A 130 7.26 20.57 -18.15
N ARG A 131 8.16 19.86 -17.45
CA ARG A 131 9.21 19.01 -18.07
C ARG A 131 8.98 17.50 -17.96
N VAL A 132 8.30 17.01 -16.92
CA VAL A 132 7.91 15.60 -16.77
C VAL A 132 6.39 15.56 -16.67
N LYS A 133 5.70 15.05 -17.70
CA LYS A 133 4.23 15.21 -17.82
C LYS A 133 3.43 14.57 -16.68
N HIS A 134 3.93 13.51 -16.05
CA HIS A 134 3.35 12.74 -14.92
C HIS A 134 4.15 11.46 -14.75
N TRP A 135 4.08 10.85 -13.56
CA TRP A 135 4.62 9.51 -13.34
C TRP A 135 3.66 8.48 -13.96
N ASN A 136 4.20 7.58 -14.80
CA ASN A 136 3.41 6.56 -15.49
C ASN A 136 3.66 5.16 -14.89
N TYR A 137 2.59 4.50 -14.49
CA TYR A 137 2.59 3.16 -13.88
C TYR A 137 2.01 2.08 -14.82
N ASP A 138 1.84 2.35 -16.11
CA ASP A 138 1.23 1.40 -17.06
C ASP A 138 1.97 0.06 -17.13
N ILE A 139 3.29 0.06 -16.89
CA ILE A 139 4.12 -1.16 -16.87
C ILE A 139 4.25 -1.80 -15.47
N PHE A 140 3.74 -1.13 -14.42
CA PHE A 140 3.87 -1.61 -13.04
C PHE A 140 2.93 -2.78 -12.73
N GLY A 141 1.85 -2.89 -13.50
CA GLY A 141 0.90 -3.97 -13.37
C GLY A 141 0.13 -4.14 -14.68
N PRO A 142 -1.05 -4.77 -14.65
CA PRO A 142 -1.75 -5.24 -13.47
C PRO A 142 -1.15 -6.54 -12.90
N PHE A 143 -1.09 -6.62 -11.57
CA PHE A 143 -0.81 -7.88 -10.87
C PHE A 143 -2.08 -8.71 -10.75
N ARG A 144 -1.94 -10.03 -10.87
CA ARG A 144 -3.02 -11.01 -10.96
C ARG A 144 -2.75 -12.18 -10.03
N PHE A 145 -3.47 -12.19 -8.91
CA PHE A 145 -3.32 -13.18 -7.86
C PHE A 145 -4.43 -14.22 -7.94
N ASP A 146 -4.06 -15.49 -7.71
CA ASP A 146 -5.07 -16.50 -7.39
C ASP A 146 -5.83 -16.06 -6.13
N ARG A 147 -7.16 -16.12 -6.17
CA ARG A 147 -7.98 -15.58 -5.08
C ARG A 147 -7.82 -16.38 -3.79
N GLU A 148 -7.71 -17.71 -3.89
CA GLU A 148 -7.54 -18.56 -2.70
C GLU A 148 -6.19 -18.29 -2.04
N GLN A 149 -5.13 -18.17 -2.84
CA GLN A 149 -3.80 -17.79 -2.36
C GLN A 149 -3.81 -16.41 -1.69
N TYR A 150 -4.45 -15.43 -2.33
CA TYR A 150 -4.57 -14.06 -1.82
C TYR A 150 -5.30 -14.00 -0.47
N GLU A 151 -6.49 -14.60 -0.39
CA GLU A 151 -7.30 -14.60 0.83
C GLU A 151 -6.65 -15.40 1.95
N THR A 152 -5.91 -16.47 1.63
CA THR A 152 -5.16 -17.25 2.61
C THR A 152 -4.02 -16.42 3.22
N ALA A 153 -3.24 -15.72 2.39
CA ALA A 153 -2.18 -14.83 2.88
C ALA A 153 -2.77 -13.71 3.77
N LEU A 154 -3.90 -13.13 3.36
CA LEU A 154 -4.58 -12.08 4.11
C LEU A 154 -5.14 -12.59 5.45
N LYS A 155 -5.79 -13.76 5.49
CA LYS A 155 -6.28 -14.41 6.72
C LYS A 155 -5.14 -14.72 7.68
N ALA A 156 -4.01 -15.20 7.17
CA ALA A 156 -2.84 -15.50 7.99
C ALA A 156 -2.33 -14.23 8.70
N MET A 157 -2.17 -13.13 7.97
CA MET A 157 -1.76 -11.83 8.52
C MET A 157 -2.77 -11.30 9.55
N ILE A 158 -4.07 -11.36 9.26
CA ILE A 158 -5.11 -10.91 10.20
C ILE A 158 -5.10 -11.77 11.47
N GLY A 159 -4.95 -13.09 11.33
CA GLY A 159 -4.86 -14.00 12.47
C GLY A 159 -3.61 -13.80 13.32
N GLU A 160 -2.50 -13.35 12.72
CA GLU A 160 -1.31 -12.91 13.43
C GLU A 160 -1.57 -11.59 14.18
N ALA A 161 -2.19 -10.61 13.50
CA ALA A 161 -2.49 -9.31 14.06
C ALA A 161 -3.35 -9.40 15.33
N SER A 162 -4.40 -10.23 15.30
CA SER A 162 -5.29 -10.47 16.44
C SER A 162 -4.59 -11.06 17.67
N LYS A 163 -3.42 -11.70 17.51
CA LYS A 163 -2.62 -12.21 18.64
C LYS A 163 -1.70 -11.16 19.24
N THR A 164 -1.37 -10.13 18.46
CA THR A 164 -0.41 -9.08 18.84
C THR A 164 -1.08 -7.82 19.42
N VAL A 165 -2.35 -7.60 19.08
CA VAL A 165 -3.14 -6.48 19.61
C VAL A 165 -3.96 -6.97 20.79
N THR A 166 -3.51 -6.69 22.01
CA THR A 166 -4.36 -6.80 23.21
C THR A 166 -5.53 -5.83 23.05
N PRO A 167 -6.80 -6.25 23.16
CA PRO A 167 -7.91 -5.32 23.07
C PRO A 167 -7.78 -4.25 24.16
N PRO A 168 -7.89 -2.94 23.85
CA PRO A 168 -8.21 -1.97 24.87
C PRO A 168 -9.61 -2.32 25.39
N PHE A 169 -9.79 -2.31 26.71
CA PHE A 169 -11.02 -2.68 27.43
C PHE A 169 -11.19 -4.17 27.76
N ALA A 170 -10.36 -4.66 28.67
CA ALA A 170 -10.87 -5.44 29.79
C ALA A 170 -10.95 -4.48 31.00
N SER A 171 -12.08 -3.79 31.14
CA SER A 171 -12.42 -3.09 32.38
C SER A 171 -13.40 -3.99 33.15
N ALA A 172 -13.00 -4.29 34.38
CA ALA A 172 -13.76 -5.04 35.39
C ALA A 172 -15.09 -4.37 35.75
#